data_AF-A0A3Q3DKZ7-F1
#
_entry.id   AF-A0A3Q3DKZ7-F1
#
_cell.length_a   1.000
_cell.length_b   1.000
_cell.length_c   1.000
_cell.angle_alpha   90.00
_cell.angle_beta   90.00
_cell.angle_gamma   90.00
#
_symmetry.space_group_name_H-M   'P 1'
#
loop_
_entity.id
_entity.type
_entity.pdbx_description
1 polymer ?
#
loop_
_entity_poly.entity_id
_entity_poly.type
_entity_poly.pdbx_seq_one_letter_code
_entity_poly.pdbx_strand_id
1 'polypeptide(L)'
;MNRKRALISDIFKVKKSRTATEKFGIKSDEQGPPDVRASLEYLMTLFPRKLFNDTLPQIVLKHQLYSIHHDKTLVDKEVNKLCENGELLMFQLGFDAEAFGLVFTSDYKAKVLAGEEGKATRGTVDKFLEKVLSPCTDLSFNKDQMIREFLFTDAEITQLVKAGVLTVRDAGSWWLSIPNSGRFTKYFIQGRKGVLSMVKKSRYGEALQAELEGRRTTSQVKFHIKYHIHDLVGAELVDSIPTTSGTLLRFVDS
;
A
#
# COMPACT_ATOMS: atom_id res chain seq x y z
N MET A 1 2.67 38.32 -20.83
CA MET A 1 3.69 37.76 -19.91
C MET A 1 3.22 36.39 -19.43
N ASN A 2 3.68 35.34 -20.09
CA ASN A 2 3.29 33.94 -19.83
C ASN A 2 4.08 33.35 -18.66
N ARG A 3 3.41 32.98 -17.56
CA ARG A 3 3.99 32.14 -16.51
C ARG A 3 3.57 30.69 -16.73
N LYS A 4 4.44 29.91 -17.40
CA LYS A 4 4.32 28.45 -17.49
C LYS A 4 4.63 27.86 -16.11
N ARG A 5 3.68 27.09 -15.55
CA ARG A 5 3.92 26.17 -14.42
C ARG A 5 4.72 24.98 -14.96
N ALA A 6 5.93 24.78 -14.45
CA ALA A 6 6.72 23.60 -14.76
C ALA A 6 6.22 22.42 -13.92
N LEU A 7 5.75 21.37 -14.61
CA LEU A 7 5.54 20.04 -14.06
C LEU A 7 6.90 19.42 -13.73
N ILE A 8 7.09 19.02 -12.47
CA ILE A 8 8.24 18.19 -12.07
C ILE A 8 7.86 16.74 -12.36
N SER A 9 8.13 16.30 -13.57
CA SER A 9 8.19 14.90 -13.95
C SER A 9 9.51 14.75 -14.70
N ASP A 10 10.55 14.24 -14.04
CA ASP A 10 11.73 13.60 -14.66
C ASP A 10 12.87 13.42 -13.64
N ILE A 11 12.66 12.64 -12.58
CA ILE A 11 13.79 12.04 -11.83
C ILE A 11 13.40 10.63 -11.38
N PHE A 12 13.12 9.70 -12.29
CA PHE A 12 13.24 8.26 -12.04
C PHE A 12 13.34 7.52 -13.39
N LYS A 13 14.54 7.49 -13.96
CA LYS A 13 14.90 6.50 -14.98
C LYS A 13 15.76 5.45 -14.30
N VAL A 14 15.12 4.42 -13.75
CA VAL A 14 15.81 3.24 -13.23
C VAL A 14 16.39 2.47 -14.41
N LYS A 15 17.72 2.41 -14.46
CA LYS A 15 18.47 1.63 -15.44
C LYS A 15 18.61 0.21 -14.91
N LYS A 16 17.91 -0.73 -15.53
CA LYS A 16 17.93 -2.17 -15.25
C LYS A 16 19.36 -2.71 -15.28
N SER A 17 19.97 -2.98 -14.12
CA SER A 17 21.24 -3.68 -14.02
C SER A 17 20.99 -5.17 -13.82
N ARG A 18 21.37 -5.98 -14.82
CA ARG A 18 21.51 -7.43 -14.68
C ARG A 18 22.85 -7.69 -14.00
N THR A 19 22.83 -8.16 -12.77
CA THR A 19 24.03 -8.74 -12.14
C THR A 19 23.66 -10.12 -11.63
N ALA A 20 24.06 -11.13 -12.40
CA ALA A 20 24.03 -12.52 -11.96
C ALA A 20 25.04 -12.65 -10.81
N THR A 21 24.57 -13.11 -9.66
CA THR A 21 25.45 -13.58 -8.60
C THR A 21 24.91 -14.92 -8.15
N GLU A 22 25.58 -15.98 -8.61
CA GLU A 22 25.40 -17.33 -8.13
C GLU A 22 25.66 -17.33 -6.61
N LYS A 23 24.67 -17.74 -5.82
CA LYS A 23 24.85 -17.99 -4.38
C LYS A 23 24.56 -19.46 -4.09
N PHE A 24 25.62 -20.10 -3.61
CA PHE A 24 25.65 -21.43 -3.03
C PHE A 24 24.56 -21.62 -1.97
N GLY A 25 23.94 -22.79 -2.01
CA GLY A 25 22.76 -23.12 -1.23
C GLY A 25 23.03 -23.31 0.26
N ILE A 26 22.09 -22.79 1.05
CA ILE A 26 21.60 -23.41 2.27
C ILE A 26 20.08 -23.45 2.11
N LYS A 27 19.54 -24.67 2.05
CA LYS A 27 18.11 -24.93 2.00
C LYS A 27 17.49 -24.44 3.31
N SER A 28 16.59 -23.48 3.24
CA SER A 28 15.62 -23.23 4.30
C SER A 28 14.51 -24.27 4.17
N ASP A 29 14.30 -25.02 5.25
CA ASP A 29 13.30 -26.07 5.39
C ASP A 29 11.88 -25.61 5.06
N GLU A 30 11.17 -26.56 4.43
CA GLU A 30 9.72 -26.77 4.37
C GLU A 30 8.79 -25.59 4.72
N GLN A 31 8.29 -24.93 3.69
CA GLN A 31 6.91 -24.46 3.66
C GLN A 31 6.33 -24.82 2.29
N GLY A 32 5.10 -25.35 2.28
CA GLY A 32 4.34 -25.58 1.05
C GLY A 32 4.18 -24.31 0.22
N PRO A 33 3.44 -24.34 -0.91
CA PRO A 33 3.27 -23.17 -1.77
C PRO A 33 2.93 -21.95 -0.88
N PRO A 34 3.74 -20.88 -0.93
CA PRO A 34 3.64 -19.80 0.02
C PRO A 34 2.22 -19.24 -0.02
N ASP A 35 1.49 -19.35 1.09
CA ASP A 35 0.14 -18.83 1.14
C ASP A 35 0.21 -17.30 1.21
N VAL A 36 0.05 -16.67 0.04
CA VAL A 36 0.04 -15.21 -0.13
C VAL A 36 -1.07 -14.60 0.72
N ARG A 37 -2.20 -15.29 0.88
CA ARG A 37 -3.31 -14.83 1.73
C ARG A 37 -2.90 -14.82 3.20
N ALA A 38 -2.31 -15.90 3.70
CA ALA A 38 -1.82 -15.95 5.09
C ALA A 38 -0.75 -14.87 5.35
N SER A 39 0.11 -14.60 4.36
CA SER A 39 1.12 -13.56 4.43
C SER A 39 0.50 -12.15 4.46
N LEU A 40 -0.54 -11.93 3.67
CA LEU A 40 -1.33 -10.70 3.68
C LEU A 40 -2.01 -10.50 5.04
N GLU A 41 -2.67 -11.53 5.58
CA GLU A 41 -3.30 -11.50 6.90
C GLU A 41 -2.28 -11.19 8.00
N TYR A 42 -1.09 -11.81 7.94
CA TYR A 42 0.01 -11.49 8.84
C TYR A 42 0.42 -10.01 8.74
N LEU A 43 0.64 -9.47 7.55
CA LEU A 43 1.00 -8.06 7.36
C LEU A 43 -0.09 -7.11 7.88
N MET A 44 -1.36 -7.50 7.75
CA MET A 44 -2.51 -6.74 8.27
C MET A 44 -2.46 -6.66 9.81
N THR A 45 -1.99 -7.70 10.52
CA THR A 45 -1.83 -7.66 11.99
C THR A 45 -0.82 -6.61 12.45
N LEU A 46 0.15 -6.26 11.61
CA LEU A 46 1.17 -5.25 11.90
C LEU A 46 0.63 -3.82 11.76
N PHE A 47 -0.55 -3.63 11.17
CA PHE A 47 -1.16 -2.32 10.97
C PHE A 47 -1.64 -1.72 12.31
N PRO A 48 -1.22 -0.50 12.68
CA PRO A 48 -1.54 0.09 13.97
C PRO A 48 -2.96 0.70 13.99
N ARG A 49 -4.00 -0.13 14.05
CA ARG A 49 -5.41 0.30 14.03
C ARG A 49 -5.74 1.39 15.06
N LYS A 50 -5.21 1.25 16.28
CA LYS A 50 -5.42 2.18 17.40
C LYS A 50 -4.92 3.60 17.12
N LEU A 51 -3.91 3.76 16.28
CA LEU A 51 -3.37 5.08 15.91
C LEU A 51 -4.40 5.93 15.14
N PHE A 52 -5.34 5.27 14.47
CA PHE A 52 -6.37 5.87 13.64
C PHE A 52 -7.75 5.78 14.27
N ASN A 53 -7.86 5.47 15.57
CA ASN A 53 -9.14 5.28 16.26
C ASN A 53 -10.08 4.31 15.51
N ASP A 54 -9.53 3.27 14.87
CA ASP A 54 -10.28 2.30 14.07
C ASP A 54 -11.09 2.90 12.90
N THR A 55 -10.79 4.13 12.47
CA THR A 55 -11.47 4.82 11.37
C THR A 55 -10.97 4.42 9.97
N LEU A 56 -9.76 3.86 9.91
CA LEU A 56 -9.17 3.36 8.68
C LEU A 56 -9.21 1.82 8.65
N PRO A 57 -9.43 1.22 7.48
CA PRO A 57 -9.21 -0.20 7.32
C PRO A 57 -7.73 -0.53 7.42
N GLN A 58 -7.41 -1.81 7.61
CA GLN A 58 -6.01 -2.23 7.56
C GLN A 58 -5.49 -2.13 6.13
N ILE A 59 -4.43 -1.34 5.96
CA ILE A 59 -3.79 -1.12 4.67
C ILE A 59 -2.46 -1.87 4.68
N VAL A 60 -2.24 -2.71 3.68
CA VAL A 60 -0.94 -3.34 3.39
C VAL A 60 -0.50 -2.91 2.01
N LEU A 61 0.77 -2.62 1.82
CA LEU A 61 1.28 -2.26 0.49
C LEU A 61 1.62 -3.53 -0.29
N LYS A 62 1.27 -3.56 -1.57
CA LYS A 62 1.52 -4.70 -2.45
C LYS A 62 2.98 -5.12 -2.41
N HIS A 63 3.90 -4.17 -2.46
CA HIS A 63 5.33 -4.46 -2.43
C HIS A 63 5.82 -5.07 -1.11
N GLN A 64 5.11 -4.86 0.01
CA GLN A 64 5.46 -5.53 1.27
C GLN A 64 5.38 -7.05 1.16
N LEU A 65 4.52 -7.59 0.29
CA LEU A 65 4.45 -9.04 0.05
C LEU A 65 5.71 -9.58 -0.64
N TYR A 66 6.39 -8.77 -1.47
CA TYR A 66 7.66 -9.15 -2.10
C TYR A 66 8.81 -9.28 -1.10
N SER A 67 8.66 -8.75 0.11
CA SER A 67 9.64 -8.97 1.19
C SER A 67 9.52 -10.35 1.83
N ILE A 68 8.38 -11.02 1.70
CA ILE A 68 8.10 -12.35 2.24
C ILE A 68 8.29 -13.41 1.15
N HIS A 69 7.81 -13.11 -0.05
CA HIS A 69 7.82 -14.02 -1.20
C HIS A 69 8.80 -13.55 -2.26
N HIS A 70 9.73 -14.42 -2.65
CA HIS A 70 10.72 -14.10 -3.68
C HIS A 70 10.13 -14.06 -5.10
N ASP A 71 9.06 -14.82 -5.35
CA ASP A 71 8.39 -14.86 -6.65
C ASP A 71 7.33 -13.75 -6.74
N LYS A 72 7.74 -12.61 -7.31
CA LYS A 72 6.85 -11.47 -7.54
C LYS A 72 5.68 -11.80 -8.47
N THR A 73 5.88 -12.72 -9.43
CA THR A 73 4.85 -13.09 -10.40
C THR A 73 3.76 -13.93 -9.75
N LEU A 74 4.11 -14.84 -8.85
CA LEU A 74 3.13 -15.59 -8.05
C LEU A 74 2.34 -14.68 -7.12
N VAL A 75 3.00 -13.73 -6.44
CA VAL A 75 2.32 -12.73 -5.60
C VAL A 75 1.31 -11.93 -6.41
N ASP A 76 1.72 -11.42 -7.58
CA ASP A 76 0.86 -10.62 -8.44
C ASP A 76 -0.34 -11.43 -8.93
N LYS A 77 -0.12 -12.68 -9.33
CA LYS A 77 -1.19 -13.58 -9.78
C LYS A 77 -2.20 -13.85 -8.67
N GLU A 78 -1.76 -14.15 -7.45
CA GLU A 78 -2.68 -14.45 -6.35
C GLU A 78 -3.40 -13.19 -5.85
N VAL A 79 -2.71 -12.04 -5.77
CA VAL A 79 -3.36 -10.76 -5.45
C VAL A 79 -4.43 -10.41 -6.48
N ASN A 80 -4.14 -10.56 -7.77
CA ASN A 80 -5.12 -10.32 -8.83
C ASN A 80 -6.32 -11.25 -8.73
N LYS A 81 -6.10 -12.55 -8.45
CA LYS A 81 -7.17 -13.52 -8.24
C LYS A 81 -8.05 -13.15 -7.03
N LEU A 82 -7.47 -12.67 -5.93
CA LEU A 82 -8.24 -12.19 -4.77
C LEU A 82 -9.05 -10.93 -5.11
N CYS A 83 -8.52 -10.05 -5.97
CA CYS A 83 -9.26 -8.91 -6.49
C CYS A 83 -10.41 -9.37 -7.40
N GLU A 84 -10.17 -10.27 -8.35
CA GLU A 84 -11.19 -10.82 -9.26
C GLU A 84 -12.33 -11.53 -8.51
N ASN A 85 -12.01 -12.19 -7.39
CA ASN A 85 -13.01 -12.80 -6.51
C ASN A 85 -13.80 -11.77 -5.67
N GLY A 86 -13.45 -10.48 -5.71
CA GLY A 86 -14.09 -9.43 -4.92
C GLY A 86 -13.70 -9.44 -3.44
N GLU A 87 -12.70 -10.22 -3.03
CA GLU A 87 -12.26 -10.32 -1.63
C GLU A 87 -11.31 -9.19 -1.23
N LEU A 88 -10.54 -8.68 -2.20
CA LEU A 88 -9.51 -7.68 -1.99
C LEU A 88 -9.72 -6.48 -2.91
N LEU A 89 -9.51 -5.28 -2.36
CA LEU A 89 -9.49 -4.03 -3.10
C LEU A 89 -8.09 -3.47 -3.15
N MET A 90 -7.73 -2.95 -4.31
CA MET A 90 -6.46 -2.26 -4.54
C MET A 90 -6.71 -0.75 -4.64
N PHE A 91 -5.78 0.05 -4.10
CA PHE A 91 -5.88 1.52 -4.05
C PHE A 91 -4.55 2.16 -4.44
N GLN A 92 -4.58 3.23 -5.24
CA GLN A 92 -3.39 4.03 -5.50
C GLN A 92 -3.26 5.10 -4.40
N LEU A 93 -2.20 5.02 -3.59
CA LEU A 93 -2.04 5.87 -2.41
C LEU A 93 -1.35 7.23 -2.70
N GLY A 94 -0.96 7.46 -3.96
CA GLY A 94 -0.60 8.78 -4.50
C GLY A 94 0.76 9.35 -4.07
N PHE A 95 1.51 8.67 -3.19
CA PHE A 95 2.86 9.10 -2.81
C PHE A 95 3.97 8.49 -3.68
N ASP A 96 3.66 7.43 -4.42
CA ASP A 96 4.54 6.72 -5.33
C ASP A 96 3.66 6.09 -6.42
N ALA A 97 4.15 6.02 -7.66
CA ALA A 97 3.43 5.46 -8.79
C ALA A 97 3.28 3.93 -8.66
N GLU A 98 4.18 3.27 -7.93
CA GLU A 98 4.17 1.82 -7.72
C GLU A 98 3.61 1.42 -6.33
N ALA A 99 3.23 2.39 -5.50
CA ALA A 99 2.64 2.11 -4.19
C ALA A 99 1.13 1.86 -4.27
N PHE A 100 0.80 0.59 -4.46
CA PHE A 100 -0.56 0.09 -4.35
C PHE A 100 -0.84 -0.40 -2.93
N GLY A 101 -1.90 0.10 -2.31
CA GLY A 101 -2.45 -0.40 -1.05
C GLY A 101 -3.48 -1.50 -1.32
N LEU A 102 -3.45 -2.54 -0.50
CA LEU A 102 -4.37 -3.68 -0.49
C LEU A 102 -5.20 -3.62 0.78
N VAL A 103 -6.50 -3.79 0.65
CA VAL A 103 -7.46 -3.80 1.76
C VAL A 103 -8.55 -4.82 1.48
N PHE A 104 -8.95 -5.61 2.49
CA PHE A 104 -10.08 -6.53 2.32
C PHE A 104 -11.39 -5.77 2.07
N THR A 105 -12.16 -6.23 1.10
CA THR A 105 -13.42 -5.59 0.69
C THR A 105 -14.40 -5.46 1.86
N SER A 106 -14.47 -6.48 2.73
CA SER A 106 -15.34 -6.49 3.91
C SER A 106 -14.95 -5.42 4.93
N ASP A 107 -13.65 -5.29 5.26
CA ASP A 107 -13.14 -4.27 6.18
C ASP A 107 -13.34 -2.88 5.57
N TYR A 108 -13.06 -2.70 4.28
CA TYR A 108 -13.32 -1.44 3.59
C TYR A 108 -14.79 -1.01 3.69
N LYS A 109 -15.74 -1.87 3.32
CA LYS A 109 -17.18 -1.58 3.40
C LYS A 109 -17.59 -1.20 4.81
N ALA A 110 -17.16 -1.97 5.82
CA ALA A 110 -17.48 -1.70 7.22
C ALA A 110 -16.95 -0.34 7.69
N LYS A 111 -15.71 0.02 7.33
CA LYS A 111 -15.08 1.28 7.74
C LYS A 111 -15.66 2.49 7.03
N VAL A 112 -15.96 2.37 5.74
CA VAL A 112 -16.60 3.45 4.97
C VAL A 112 -18.00 3.74 5.51
N LEU A 113 -18.81 2.70 5.75
CA LEU A 113 -20.16 2.87 6.31
C LEU A 113 -20.11 3.50 7.71
N ALA A 114 -19.20 3.04 8.58
CA ALA A 114 -19.01 3.64 9.90
C ALA A 114 -18.56 5.11 9.83
N GLY A 115 -17.71 5.45 8.85
CA GLY A 115 -17.24 6.82 8.65
C GLY A 115 -18.28 7.78 8.09
N GLU A 116 -19.34 7.25 7.46
CA GLU A 116 -20.44 8.01 6.86
C GLU A 116 -21.71 8.08 7.74
N GLU A 117 -21.67 7.46 8.91
CA GLU A 117 -22.75 7.54 9.92
C GLU A 117 -23.06 9.01 10.25
N GLY A 118 -24.32 9.42 10.09
CA GLY A 118 -24.78 10.79 10.34
C GLY A 118 -24.47 11.84 9.25
N LYS A 119 -23.86 11.45 8.12
CA LYS A 119 -23.58 12.38 7.01
C LYS A 119 -24.65 12.32 5.91
N ALA A 120 -24.89 13.45 5.27
CA ALA A 120 -25.80 13.55 4.11
C ALA A 120 -25.31 12.74 2.87
N THR A 121 -24.04 12.36 2.83
CA THR A 121 -23.42 11.57 1.75
C THR A 121 -23.63 10.06 1.88
N ARG A 122 -24.16 9.59 3.02
CA ARG A 122 -24.32 8.15 3.31
C ARG A 122 -25.10 7.39 2.24
N GLY A 123 -26.27 7.88 1.84
CA GLY A 123 -27.11 7.16 0.87
C GLY A 123 -26.43 6.95 -0.48
N THR A 124 -25.65 7.95 -0.92
CA THR A 124 -24.88 7.87 -2.17
C THR A 124 -23.71 6.91 -2.06
N VAL A 125 -23.02 6.92 -0.90
CA VAL A 125 -21.91 6.00 -0.63
C VAL A 125 -22.42 4.56 -0.55
N ASP A 126 -23.54 4.32 0.12
CA ASP A 126 -24.16 2.99 0.22
C ASP A 126 -24.53 2.42 -1.15
N LYS A 127 -25.22 3.24 -1.96
CA LYS A 127 -25.50 2.93 -3.37
C LYS A 127 -24.24 2.61 -4.18
N PHE A 128 -23.12 3.29 -3.92
CA PHE A 128 -21.84 3.02 -4.57
C PHE A 128 -21.22 1.69 -4.13
N LEU A 129 -21.24 1.38 -2.83
CA LEU A 129 -20.70 0.12 -2.31
C LEU A 129 -21.46 -1.10 -2.86
N GLU A 130 -22.78 -0.98 -3.07
CA GLU A 130 -23.61 -2.05 -3.64
C GLU A 130 -23.46 -2.15 -5.16
N LYS A 131 -23.60 -1.03 -5.89
CA LYS A 131 -23.64 -1.05 -7.36
C LYS A 131 -22.27 -1.18 -8.02
N VAL A 132 -21.22 -0.65 -7.39
CA VAL A 132 -19.88 -0.60 -7.99
C VAL A 132 -18.98 -1.65 -7.38
N LEU A 133 -18.87 -1.71 -6.05
CA LEU A 133 -17.95 -2.65 -5.37
C LEU A 133 -18.51 -4.07 -5.15
N SER A 134 -19.75 -4.37 -5.55
CA SER A 134 -20.24 -5.75 -5.57
C SER A 134 -19.95 -6.47 -6.88
N PRO A 135 -20.12 -5.85 -8.08
CA PRO A 135 -19.80 -6.49 -9.35
C PRO A 135 -18.39 -6.17 -9.87
N CYS A 136 -17.74 -5.10 -9.39
CA CYS A 136 -16.54 -4.56 -10.01
C CYS A 136 -15.45 -4.21 -8.97
N THR A 137 -14.25 -4.74 -9.17
CA THR A 137 -13.04 -4.40 -8.40
C THR A 137 -12.09 -3.49 -9.16
N ASP A 138 -12.65 -2.69 -10.07
CA ASP A 138 -11.86 -1.75 -10.85
C ASP A 138 -11.25 -0.67 -9.95
N LEU A 139 -9.98 -0.36 -10.22
CA LEU A 139 -9.23 0.66 -9.50
C LEU A 139 -9.66 2.08 -9.92
N SER A 140 -10.00 2.28 -11.20
CA SER A 140 -10.43 3.56 -11.78
C SER A 140 -11.81 3.49 -12.38
N PHE A 141 -12.51 4.62 -12.30
CA PHE A 141 -13.79 4.84 -12.95
C PHE A 141 -13.72 6.07 -13.85
N ASN A 142 -14.24 5.96 -15.07
CA ASN A 142 -14.40 7.11 -15.96
C ASN A 142 -15.84 7.66 -15.92
N LYS A 143 -16.03 8.88 -16.45
CA LYS A 143 -17.33 9.57 -16.44
C LYS A 143 -18.41 8.79 -17.17
N ASP A 144 -18.09 8.17 -18.29
CA ASP A 144 -19.07 7.39 -19.05
C ASP A 144 -19.53 6.14 -18.29
N GLN A 145 -18.62 5.40 -17.64
CA GLN A 145 -18.95 4.26 -16.78
C GLN A 145 -19.82 4.71 -15.60
N MET A 146 -19.42 5.77 -14.89
CA MET A 146 -20.17 6.26 -13.73
C MET A 146 -21.61 6.67 -14.09
N ILE A 147 -21.80 7.34 -15.23
CA ILE A 147 -23.12 7.86 -15.63
C ILE A 147 -23.94 6.82 -16.38
N ARG A 148 -23.36 6.11 -17.35
CA ARG A 148 -24.11 5.23 -18.26
C ARG A 148 -24.30 3.83 -17.69
N GLU A 149 -23.29 3.28 -17.03
CA GLU A 149 -23.30 1.91 -16.52
C GLU A 149 -23.81 1.86 -15.08
N PHE A 150 -23.25 2.70 -14.22
CA PHE A 150 -23.60 2.71 -12.79
C PHE A 150 -24.76 3.66 -12.44
N LEU A 151 -25.21 4.49 -13.39
CA LEU A 151 -26.35 5.41 -13.25
C LEU A 151 -26.19 6.39 -12.08
N PHE A 152 -24.99 6.96 -11.93
CA PHE A 152 -24.72 8.07 -11.02
C PHE A 152 -24.88 9.42 -11.71
N THR A 153 -25.40 10.39 -10.98
CA THR A 153 -25.46 11.80 -11.39
C THR A 153 -24.16 12.53 -11.07
N ASP A 154 -23.87 13.62 -11.77
CA ASP A 154 -22.68 14.46 -11.49
C ASP A 154 -22.66 14.98 -10.03
N ALA A 155 -23.84 15.22 -9.44
CA ALA A 155 -23.97 15.61 -8.03
C ALA A 155 -23.59 14.48 -7.06
N GLU A 156 -24.04 13.25 -7.34
CA GLU A 156 -23.66 12.07 -6.55
C GLU A 156 -22.15 11.77 -6.67
N ILE A 157 -21.56 11.90 -7.87
CA ILE A 157 -20.11 11.75 -8.05
C ILE A 157 -19.36 12.78 -7.19
N THR A 158 -19.83 14.02 -7.16
CA THR A 158 -19.25 15.07 -6.32
C THR A 158 -19.35 14.73 -4.83
N GLN A 159 -20.47 14.12 -4.40
CA GLN A 159 -20.64 13.62 -3.03
C GLN A 159 -19.67 12.48 -2.70
N LEU A 160 -19.43 11.55 -3.61
CA LEU A 160 -18.46 10.46 -3.43
C LEU A 160 -17.02 10.97 -3.30
N VAL A 161 -16.66 12.00 -4.09
CA VAL A 161 -15.37 12.69 -3.95
C VAL A 161 -15.28 13.41 -2.61
N LYS A 162 -16.35 14.10 -2.19
CA LYS A 162 -16.41 14.78 -0.88
C LYS A 162 -16.32 13.80 0.30
N ALA A 163 -16.89 12.61 0.17
CA ALA A 163 -16.78 11.53 1.15
C ALA A 163 -15.38 10.88 1.17
N GLY A 164 -14.54 11.14 0.17
CA GLY A 164 -13.20 10.56 0.07
C GLY A 164 -13.17 9.10 -0.38
N VAL A 165 -14.28 8.61 -0.95
CA VAL A 165 -14.40 7.28 -1.56
C VAL A 165 -13.85 7.29 -2.99
N LEU A 166 -13.88 8.46 -3.65
CA LEU A 166 -13.24 8.71 -4.93
C LEU A 166 -12.22 9.85 -4.83
N THR A 167 -11.11 9.73 -5.56
CA THR A 167 -10.15 10.82 -5.75
C THR A 167 -9.97 11.12 -7.22
N VAL A 168 -9.81 12.40 -7.58
CA VAL A 168 -9.66 12.82 -8.97
C VAL A 168 -8.31 12.34 -9.52
N ARG A 169 -8.35 11.68 -10.67
CA ARG A 169 -7.17 11.30 -11.46
C ARG A 169 -6.93 12.31 -12.57
N ASP A 170 -7.89 12.39 -13.49
CA ASP A 170 -7.88 13.23 -14.69
C ASP A 170 -9.27 13.84 -14.90
N ALA A 171 -9.41 14.73 -15.89
CA ALA A 171 -10.72 15.30 -16.22
C ALA A 171 -11.72 14.20 -16.60
N GLY A 172 -12.72 13.97 -15.74
CA GLY A 172 -13.71 12.91 -15.93
C GLY A 172 -13.21 11.50 -15.60
N SER A 173 -12.13 11.36 -14.83
CA SER A 173 -11.67 10.07 -14.32
C SER A 173 -11.29 10.16 -12.85
N TRP A 174 -11.68 9.13 -12.09
CA TRP A 174 -11.45 9.03 -10.65
C TRP A 174 -10.84 7.69 -10.29
N TRP A 175 -9.97 7.69 -9.28
CA TRP A 175 -9.51 6.48 -8.61
C TRP A 175 -10.42 6.16 -7.42
N LEU A 176 -10.59 4.88 -7.14
CA LEU A 176 -11.08 4.43 -5.84
C LEU A 176 -10.11 4.87 -4.75
N SER A 177 -10.63 5.42 -3.66
CA SER A 177 -9.81 5.92 -2.54
C SER A 177 -10.32 5.46 -1.18
N ILE A 178 -9.40 5.48 -0.21
CA ILE A 178 -9.71 5.22 1.18
C ILE A 178 -9.99 6.57 1.86
N PRO A 179 -11.19 6.79 2.42
CA PRO A 179 -11.51 8.01 3.14
C PRO A 179 -10.49 8.27 4.27
N ASN A 180 -10.10 9.53 4.46
CA ASN A 180 -9.16 9.95 5.51
C ASN A 180 -7.74 9.32 5.45
N SER A 181 -7.36 8.67 4.34
CA SER A 181 -6.05 8.03 4.16
C SER A 181 -4.86 8.99 4.21
N GLY A 182 -5.07 10.30 4.06
CA GLY A 182 -3.98 11.29 4.13
C GLY A 182 -3.17 11.27 5.44
N ARG A 183 -3.81 10.97 6.57
CA ARG A 183 -3.09 10.79 7.86
C ARG A 183 -2.19 9.57 7.84
N PHE A 184 -2.68 8.46 7.26
CA PHE A 184 -1.91 7.25 7.06
C PHE A 184 -0.69 7.55 6.18
N THR A 185 -0.90 8.13 4.99
CA THR A 185 0.18 8.44 4.05
C THR A 185 1.25 9.32 4.69
N LYS A 186 0.86 10.35 5.46
CA LYS A 186 1.80 11.22 6.17
C LYS A 186 2.66 10.44 7.17
N TYR A 187 2.04 9.68 8.07
CA TYR A 187 2.77 8.94 9.10
C TYR A 187 3.63 7.82 8.49
N PHE A 188 3.13 7.19 7.43
CA PHE A 188 3.84 6.15 6.71
C PHE A 188 5.12 6.68 6.06
N ILE A 189 5.05 7.78 5.31
CA ILE A 189 6.24 8.40 4.66
C ILE A 189 7.25 8.85 5.72
N GLN A 190 6.80 9.45 6.83
CA GLN A 190 7.67 9.87 7.92
C GLN A 190 8.37 8.67 8.57
N GLY A 191 7.63 7.59 8.81
CA GLY A 191 8.16 6.36 9.36
C GLY A 191 9.16 5.67 8.43
N ARG A 192 8.86 5.56 7.13
CA ARG A 192 9.76 5.03 6.10
C ARG A 192 11.10 5.77 6.11
N LYS A 193 11.06 7.10 6.05
CA LYS A 193 12.28 7.94 6.11
C LYS A 193 13.05 7.75 7.42
N GLY A 194 12.35 7.66 8.54
CA GLY A 194 12.94 7.44 9.86
C GLY A 194 13.69 6.11 9.95
N VAL A 195 13.03 5.00 9.58
CA VAL A 195 13.62 3.65 9.65
C VAL A 195 14.73 3.49 8.61
N LEU A 196 14.55 4.00 7.38
CA LEU A 196 15.61 3.98 6.37
C LEU A 196 16.86 4.76 6.84
N SER A 197 16.67 5.91 7.49
CA SER A 197 17.78 6.66 8.10
C SER A 197 18.48 5.88 9.22
N MET A 198 17.80 4.98 9.93
CA MET A 198 18.43 4.15 10.97
C MET A 198 19.40 3.14 10.36
N VAL A 199 19.07 2.58 9.20
CA VAL A 199 19.94 1.69 8.42
C VAL A 199 21.07 2.51 7.78
N LYS A 200 20.76 3.61 7.11
CA LYS A 200 21.78 4.43 6.44
C LYS A 200 22.86 4.98 7.39
N LYS A 201 22.51 5.26 8.65
CA LYS A 201 23.43 5.78 9.67
C LYS A 201 24.15 4.69 10.47
N SER A 202 23.82 3.41 10.30
CA SER A 202 24.53 2.34 10.97
C SER A 202 25.90 2.13 10.33
N ARG A 203 26.74 1.33 10.98
CA ARG A 203 28.09 1.04 10.51
C ARG A 203 27.99 0.36 9.13
N TYR A 204 28.69 0.92 8.14
CA TYR A 204 28.68 0.49 6.74
C TYR A 204 27.30 0.56 6.04
N GLY A 205 26.31 1.24 6.63
CA GLY A 205 24.94 1.24 6.09
C GLY A 205 24.24 -0.11 6.24
N GLU A 206 24.67 -0.92 7.23
CA GLU A 206 24.18 -2.27 7.47
C GLU A 206 23.65 -2.41 8.91
N ALA A 207 22.50 -3.05 9.09
CA ALA A 207 21.92 -3.27 10.40
C ALA A 207 21.19 -4.62 10.46
N LEU A 208 21.33 -5.34 11.58
CA LEU A 208 20.58 -6.57 11.79
C LEU A 208 19.09 -6.25 11.97
N GLN A 209 18.23 -7.03 11.30
CA GLN A 209 16.79 -6.86 11.39
C GLN A 209 16.30 -6.94 12.84
N ALA A 210 16.76 -7.94 13.60
CA ALA A 210 16.40 -8.12 15.01
C ALA A 210 16.83 -6.93 15.88
N GLU A 211 17.97 -6.31 15.58
CA GLU A 211 18.44 -5.12 16.30
C GLU A 211 17.51 -3.93 16.03
N LEU A 212 17.12 -3.72 14.77
CA LEU A 212 16.20 -2.65 14.39
C LEU A 212 14.82 -2.85 15.02
N GLU A 213 14.29 -4.07 15.03
CA GLU A 213 13.01 -4.40 15.65
C GLU A 213 13.01 -4.17 17.16
N GLY A 214 14.15 -4.35 17.83
CA GLY A 214 14.32 -4.08 19.25
C GLY A 214 14.48 -2.60 19.62
N ARG A 215 14.70 -1.70 18.64
CA ARG A 215 14.86 -0.26 18.90
C ARG A 215 13.52 0.37 19.26
N ARG A 216 13.55 1.33 20.20
CA ARG A 216 12.37 2.14 20.48
C ARG A 216 12.04 3.02 19.27
N THR A 217 10.78 3.00 18.85
CA THR A 217 10.26 3.91 17.83
C THR A 217 10.41 5.36 18.30
N THR A 218 10.99 6.22 17.47
CA THR A 218 11.06 7.66 17.77
C THR A 218 9.67 8.30 17.66
N SER A 219 9.49 9.51 18.18
CA SER A 219 8.20 10.22 18.10
C SER A 219 7.68 10.40 16.67
N GLN A 220 8.58 10.34 15.67
CA GLN A 220 8.30 10.45 14.24
C GLN A 220 7.86 9.13 13.59
N VAL A 221 8.29 7.97 14.12
CA VAL A 221 7.93 6.64 13.61
C VAL A 221 6.72 6.15 14.40
N LYS A 222 5.52 6.31 13.81
CA LYS A 222 4.27 5.94 14.48
C LYS A 222 3.86 4.48 14.31
N PHE A 223 4.38 3.80 13.29
CA PHE A 223 4.12 2.39 13.01
C PHE A 223 5.18 1.51 13.67
N HIS A 224 4.85 0.24 13.83
CA HIS A 224 5.82 -0.76 14.27
C HIS A 224 6.97 -0.85 13.26
N ILE A 225 8.22 -0.97 13.72
CA ILE A 225 9.40 -1.02 12.84
C ILE A 225 9.30 -2.18 11.85
N LYS A 226 8.78 -3.33 12.29
CA LYS A 226 8.50 -4.50 11.44
C LYS A 226 7.64 -4.18 10.20
N TYR A 227 6.62 -3.32 10.34
CA TYR A 227 5.80 -2.88 9.20
C TYR A 227 6.65 -2.10 8.17
N HIS A 228 7.54 -1.24 8.66
CA HIS A 228 8.47 -0.51 7.82
C HIS A 228 9.59 -1.38 7.23
N ILE A 229 10.06 -2.42 7.92
CA ILE A 229 11.06 -3.34 7.36
C ILE A 229 10.51 -4.03 6.12
N HIS A 230 9.31 -4.60 6.19
CA HIS A 230 8.65 -5.19 5.02
C HIS A 230 8.46 -4.19 3.88
N ASP A 231 8.20 -2.92 4.22
CA ASP A 231 8.11 -1.84 3.24
C ASP A 231 9.45 -1.54 2.56
N LEU A 232 10.53 -1.39 3.34
CA LEU A 232 11.85 -1.07 2.80
C LEU A 232 12.42 -2.19 1.94
N VAL A 233 12.29 -3.44 2.38
CA VAL A 233 12.75 -4.61 1.62
C VAL A 233 11.92 -4.78 0.36
N GLY A 234 10.59 -4.69 0.49
CA GLY A 234 9.66 -4.85 -0.62
C GLY A 234 9.79 -3.79 -1.71
N ALA A 235 10.12 -2.56 -1.31
CA ALA A 235 10.38 -1.43 -2.22
C ALA A 235 11.84 -1.38 -2.70
N GLU A 236 12.66 -2.39 -2.39
CA GLU A 236 14.08 -2.48 -2.79
C GLU A 236 14.94 -1.28 -2.33
N LEU A 237 14.53 -0.62 -1.23
CA LEU A 237 15.29 0.47 -0.62
C LEU A 237 16.44 -0.06 0.26
N VAL A 238 16.34 -1.33 0.64
CA VAL A 238 17.37 -2.08 1.36
C VAL A 238 17.45 -3.50 0.81
N ASP A 239 18.67 -4.03 0.75
CA ASP A 239 18.92 -5.44 0.47
C ASP A 239 18.76 -6.25 1.76
N SER A 240 18.08 -7.40 1.64
CA SER A 240 17.95 -8.38 2.73
C SER A 240 18.94 -9.53 2.50
N ILE A 241 19.92 -9.67 3.40
CA ILE A 241 21.00 -10.65 3.28
C ILE A 241 20.94 -11.62 4.45
N PRO A 242 20.66 -12.92 4.24
CA PRO A 242 20.70 -13.90 5.31
C PRO A 242 22.15 -14.11 5.78
N THR A 243 22.38 -14.04 7.09
CA THR A 243 23.68 -14.31 7.73
C THR A 243 23.51 -15.33 8.85
N THR A 244 24.62 -15.87 9.37
CA THR A 244 24.62 -16.80 10.51
C THR A 244 24.05 -16.19 11.79
N SER A 245 24.05 -14.86 11.91
CA SER A 245 23.49 -14.12 13.06
C SER A 245 22.06 -13.59 12.81
N GLY A 246 21.43 -14.00 11.71
CA GLY A 246 20.12 -13.54 11.27
C GLY A 246 20.17 -12.65 10.02
N THR A 247 19.04 -12.07 9.66
CA THR A 247 18.91 -11.23 8.45
C THR A 247 19.55 -9.85 8.65
N LEU A 248 20.48 -9.51 7.76
CA LEU A 248 21.11 -8.20 7.67
C LEU A 248 20.40 -7.34 6.62
N LEU A 249 20.06 -6.10 6.98
CA LEU A 249 19.54 -5.11 6.05
C LEU A 249 20.66 -4.16 5.64
N ARG A 250 20.93 -4.05 4.34
CA ARG A 250 21.94 -3.14 3.78
C ARG A 250 21.25 -2.05 2.96
N PHE A 251 21.62 -0.80 3.19
CA PHE A 251 21.10 0.33 2.42
C PHE A 251 21.54 0.26 0.95
N VAL A 252 20.62 0.51 0.02
CA VAL A 252 20.89 0.61 -1.42
C VAL A 252 20.94 2.09 -1.80
N ASP A 253 22.10 2.59 -2.23
CA ASP A 253 22.19 3.93 -2.83
C ASP A 253 21.49 3.89 -4.20
N SER A 254 20.35 4.59 -4.29
CA SER A 254 19.59 4.79 -5.53
C SER A 254 20.05 6.03 -6.29
#